data_AF-A0A1V1PPP7-F1
#
_entry.id   AF-A0A1V1PPP7-F1
#
_cell.length_a   1.000
_cell.length_b   1.000
_cell.length_c   1.000
_cell.angle_alpha   90.00
_cell.angle_beta   90.00
_cell.angle_gamma   90.00
#
_symmetry.space_group_name_H-M   'P 1'
#
loop_
_entity.id
_entity.type
_entity.pdbx_description
1 polymer ?
#
loop_
_entity_poly.entity_id
_entity_poly.type
_entity_poly.pdbx_seq_one_letter_code
_entity_poly.pdbx_strand_id
1 'polypeptide(L)'
;MALDFTTLAVAYLIGVGFLLLGYVAAGPVWVERHSIQIAGPGRPRRVSGFWGEWVLFTGCAAVAATVRAFTDVAIVRDMLAPNWFAALAVFLIMIGVVLLYSGSVVSAARKEGHDAVYCRRLRNAYTPYAFYAAILFAGGIMVLALLAVEFAHDQRAFDTQAQIVRQSVDAAVAAARSPGDAMEAARRGLTYLEDAVGEIAVSQNILQDQMNPVFIFAAVIFAVNILIVLSPIRQAFMQGAVDATHVTTGIAIAGILIAGFMSYFMSYAQVIQDTLARMEAAHPSAELGAWDLSQRYNQMVVELNRSKNLLGFAQAIGGEGSGLALFAAAIQFTVDRIPSKEERKAEA
;
A
#
# COMPACT_ATOMS: atom_id res chain seq x y z
N MET A 1 12.82 10.87 9.73
CA MET A 1 13.55 10.21 8.64
C MET A 1 14.78 9.43 9.12
N ALA A 2 15.89 10.05 9.54
CA ALA A 2 17.08 9.30 10.00
C ALA A 2 16.78 8.33 11.16
N LEU A 3 16.03 8.80 12.17
CA LEU A 3 15.57 7.96 13.29
C LEU A 3 14.77 6.74 12.81
N ASP A 4 13.86 6.93 11.86
CA ASP A 4 13.00 5.85 11.35
C ASP A 4 13.83 4.78 10.63
N PHE A 5 14.76 5.18 9.77
CA PHE A 5 15.66 4.24 9.08
C PHE A 5 16.59 3.52 10.06
N THR A 6 17.09 4.21 11.10
CA THR A 6 17.87 3.54 12.15
C THR A 6 17.04 2.53 12.93
N THR A 7 15.79 2.84 13.26
CA THR A 7 14.88 1.90 13.94
C THR A 7 14.57 0.70 13.06
N LEU A 8 14.29 0.90 11.77
CA LEU A 8 14.08 -0.19 10.81
C LEU A 8 15.34 -1.06 10.67
N ALA A 9 16.53 -0.46 10.58
CA ALA A 9 17.79 -1.19 10.49
C ALA A 9 18.07 -2.00 11.77
N VAL A 10 17.83 -1.42 12.94
CA VAL A 10 17.97 -2.14 14.23
C VAL A 10 16.98 -3.29 14.31
N ALA A 11 15.70 -3.07 13.97
CA ALA A 11 14.69 -4.12 13.95
C ALA A 11 15.05 -5.25 12.97
N TYR A 12 15.58 -4.90 11.79
CA TYR A 12 16.09 -5.86 10.82
C TYR A 12 17.23 -6.69 11.37
N LEU A 13 18.27 -6.06 11.95
CA LEU A 13 19.40 -6.78 12.54
C LEU A 13 18.97 -7.71 13.68
N ILE A 14 18.05 -7.26 14.54
CA ILE A 14 17.47 -8.08 15.61
C ILE A 14 16.70 -9.28 15.00
N GLY A 15 15.88 -9.04 13.98
CA GLY A 15 15.13 -10.09 13.28
C GLY A 15 16.04 -11.14 12.64
N VAL A 16 17.10 -10.72 11.93
CA VAL A 16 18.10 -11.62 11.34
C VAL A 16 18.83 -12.40 12.44
N GLY A 17 19.18 -11.75 13.56
CA GLY A 17 19.78 -12.41 14.72
C GLY A 17 18.90 -13.52 15.29
N PHE A 18 17.61 -13.26 15.49
CA PHE A 18 16.66 -14.26 15.98
C PHE A 18 16.39 -15.38 14.96
N LEU A 19 16.36 -15.07 13.67
CA LEU A 19 16.28 -16.06 12.60
C LEU A 19 17.48 -17.00 12.63
N LEU A 20 18.70 -16.46 12.70
CA LEU A 20 19.93 -17.23 12.84
C LEU A 20 19.91 -18.11 14.09
N LEU A 21 19.52 -17.56 15.24
CA LEU A 21 19.41 -18.30 16.50
C LEU A 21 18.40 -19.45 16.40
N GLY A 22 17.27 -19.26 15.72
CA GLY A 22 16.29 -20.31 15.46
C GLY A 22 16.87 -21.48 14.66
N TYR A 23 17.56 -21.17 13.56
CA TYR A 23 18.20 -22.19 12.71
C TYR A 23 19.36 -22.90 13.43
N VAL A 24 20.16 -22.19 14.22
CA VAL A 24 21.25 -22.78 15.03
C VAL A 24 20.69 -23.67 16.14
N ALA A 25 19.66 -23.23 16.86
CA ALA A 25 19.04 -23.99 17.95
C ALA A 25 18.33 -25.26 17.46
N ALA A 26 17.82 -25.26 16.22
CA ALA A 26 17.13 -26.39 15.65
C ALA A 26 18.05 -27.49 15.09
N GLY A 27 19.23 -27.10 14.60
CA GLY A 27 20.18 -28.01 13.96
C GLY A 27 19.56 -28.77 12.76
N PRO A 28 19.80 -30.09 12.60
CA PRO A 28 19.37 -30.85 11.41
C PRO A 28 17.85 -30.97 11.25
N VAL A 29 17.08 -30.81 12.34
CA VAL A 29 15.61 -30.93 12.35
C VAL A 29 14.93 -29.88 11.46
N TRP A 30 15.48 -28.67 11.42
CA TRP A 30 14.91 -27.59 10.60
C TRP A 30 15.31 -27.74 9.13
N VAL A 31 16.51 -28.27 8.86
CA VAL A 31 16.96 -28.59 7.50
C VAL A 31 16.10 -29.70 6.89
N GLU A 32 15.68 -30.70 7.66
CA GLU A 32 14.76 -31.74 7.14
C GLU A 32 13.37 -31.19 6.80
N ARG A 33 12.87 -30.21 7.56
CA ARG A 33 11.50 -29.71 7.41
C ARG A 33 11.37 -28.49 6.50
N HIS A 34 12.43 -27.69 6.35
CA HIS A 34 12.42 -26.42 5.58
C HIS A 34 13.59 -26.33 4.57
N SER A 35 14.24 -27.45 4.19
CA SER A 35 15.27 -27.38 3.15
C SER A 35 14.68 -27.14 1.76
N ILE A 36 15.35 -26.27 1.01
CA ILE A 36 15.11 -26.06 -0.41
C ILE A 36 15.77 -27.22 -1.15
N GLN A 37 14.98 -28.04 -1.84
CA GLN A 37 15.52 -29.09 -2.69
C GLN A 37 15.75 -28.53 -4.09
N ILE A 38 16.99 -28.20 -4.45
CA ILE A 38 17.30 -27.72 -5.79
C ILE A 38 17.46 -28.94 -6.71
N ALA A 39 16.52 -29.09 -7.65
CA ALA A 39 16.63 -30.08 -8.71
C ALA A 39 17.71 -29.65 -9.73
N GLY A 40 18.77 -30.44 -9.85
CA GLY A 40 19.83 -30.28 -10.84
C GLY A 40 20.26 -31.63 -11.41
N PRO A 41 21.03 -31.67 -12.52
CA PRO A 41 21.54 -32.92 -13.06
C PRO A 41 22.53 -33.54 -12.07
N GLY A 42 22.06 -34.51 -11.26
CA GLY A 42 22.83 -35.16 -10.19
C GLY A 42 22.04 -35.35 -8.89
N ARG A 43 22.75 -35.54 -7.77
CA ARG A 43 22.13 -35.67 -6.43
C ARG A 43 21.42 -34.36 -6.04
N PRO A 44 20.20 -34.42 -5.47
CA PRO A 44 19.47 -33.23 -5.03
C PRO A 44 20.30 -32.46 -4.00
N ARG A 45 20.59 -31.19 -4.28
CA ARG A 45 21.30 -30.31 -3.34
C ARG A 45 20.28 -29.70 -2.40
N ARG A 46 20.42 -29.97 -1.10
CA ARG A 46 19.61 -29.33 -0.04
C ARG A 46 20.29 -28.03 0.37
N VAL A 47 19.60 -26.91 0.18
CA VAL A 47 20.02 -25.60 0.73
C VAL A 47 19.15 -25.31 1.95
N SER A 48 19.73 -24.71 2.98
CA SER A 48 18.99 -24.32 4.18
C SER A 48 17.87 -23.32 3.82
N GLY A 49 16.66 -23.53 4.34
CA GLY A 49 15.53 -22.60 4.22
C GLY A 49 15.82 -21.20 4.78
N PHE A 50 16.87 -21.07 5.60
CA PHE A 50 17.37 -19.81 6.13
C PHE A 50 17.56 -18.76 5.04
N TRP A 51 18.15 -19.14 3.91
CA TRP A 51 18.41 -18.19 2.81
C TRP A 51 17.12 -17.69 2.17
N GLY A 52 16.11 -18.54 2.06
CA GLY A 52 14.80 -18.15 1.54
C GLY A 52 14.09 -17.17 2.46
N GLU A 53 14.04 -17.48 3.76
CA GLU A 53 13.42 -16.62 4.77
C GLU A 53 14.17 -15.29 4.94
N TRP A 54 15.50 -15.32 4.91
CA TRP A 54 16.31 -14.10 4.99
C TRP A 54 16.10 -13.18 3.80
N VAL A 55 16.03 -13.73 2.58
CA VAL A 55 15.72 -12.95 1.37
C VAL A 55 14.32 -12.35 1.47
N LEU A 56 13.33 -13.13 1.91
CA LEU A 56 11.96 -12.64 2.09
C LEU A 56 11.89 -11.53 3.15
N PHE A 57 12.53 -11.73 4.30
CA PHE A 57 12.60 -10.72 5.36
C PHE A 57 13.31 -9.45 4.90
N THR A 58 14.37 -9.58 4.11
CA THR A 58 15.08 -8.43 3.50
C THR A 58 14.19 -7.71 2.48
N GLY A 59 13.41 -8.45 1.69
CA GLY A 59 12.39 -7.89 0.80
C GLY A 59 11.33 -7.09 1.58
N CYS A 60 10.79 -7.66 2.67
CA CYS A 60 9.84 -6.95 3.54
C CYS A 60 10.44 -5.71 4.21
N ALA A 61 11.70 -5.77 4.66
CA ALA A 61 12.39 -4.61 5.20
C ALA A 61 12.61 -3.52 4.15
N ALA A 62 12.95 -3.90 2.92
CA ALA A 62 13.05 -2.99 1.79
C ALA A 62 11.70 -2.34 1.45
N VAL A 63 10.59 -3.11 1.51
CA VAL A 63 9.24 -2.57 1.36
C VAL A 63 8.98 -1.50 2.42
N ALA A 64 9.19 -1.81 3.69
CA ALA A 64 8.96 -0.88 4.79
C ALA A 64 9.82 0.40 4.66
N ALA A 65 11.09 0.26 4.26
CA ALA A 65 11.99 1.38 4.03
C ALA A 65 11.55 2.23 2.82
N THR A 66 11.10 1.59 1.75
CA THR A 66 10.62 2.29 0.55
C THR A 66 9.33 3.04 0.85
N VAL A 67 8.33 2.39 1.46
CA VAL A 67 7.09 3.07 1.87
C VAL A 67 7.41 4.25 2.77
N ARG A 68 8.29 4.09 3.77
CA ARG A 68 8.73 5.19 4.62
C ARG A 68 9.37 6.34 3.84
N ALA A 69 10.10 6.07 2.76
CA ALA A 69 10.71 7.11 1.94
C ALA A 69 9.69 7.97 1.17
N PHE A 70 8.50 7.43 0.93
CA PHE A 70 7.41 8.08 0.21
C PHE A 70 6.29 8.62 1.12
N THR A 71 6.37 8.43 2.43
CA THR A 71 5.41 8.97 3.40
C THR A 71 6.01 10.11 4.23
N ASP A 72 5.24 11.14 4.50
CA ASP A 72 5.64 12.26 5.36
C ASP A 72 5.48 11.93 6.85
N VAL A 73 4.57 11.02 7.21
CA VAL A 73 4.39 10.55 8.59
C VAL A 73 5.62 9.78 9.08
N ALA A 74 6.16 10.18 10.24
CA ALA A 74 7.30 9.50 10.84
C ALA A 74 6.86 8.28 11.67
N ILE A 75 7.37 7.10 11.31
CA ILE A 75 7.11 5.83 12.03
C ILE A 75 7.35 5.98 13.53
N VAL A 76 8.50 6.49 13.93
CA VAL A 76 8.87 6.53 15.36
C VAL A 76 8.13 7.64 16.09
N ARG A 77 8.16 8.87 15.57
CA ARG A 77 7.63 10.04 16.26
C ARG A 77 6.10 10.10 16.24
N ASP A 78 5.51 9.80 15.10
CA ASP A 78 4.09 10.07 14.86
C ASP A 78 3.23 8.80 15.07
N MET A 79 3.84 7.60 14.95
CA MET A 79 3.12 6.33 15.07
C MET A 79 3.49 5.55 16.35
N LEU A 80 4.76 5.20 16.55
CA LEU A 80 5.21 4.32 17.63
C LEU A 80 5.27 5.01 18.99
N ALA A 81 5.85 6.20 19.08
CA ALA A 81 6.02 6.88 20.37
C ALA A 81 4.67 7.25 21.03
N PRO A 82 3.66 7.78 20.30
CA PRO A 82 2.36 8.08 20.90
C PRO A 82 1.58 6.82 21.26
N ASN A 83 1.75 5.74 20.49
CA ASN A 83 0.98 4.50 20.63
C ASN A 83 1.85 3.33 21.12
N TRP A 84 2.87 3.60 21.92
CA TRP A 84 3.88 2.61 22.27
C TRP A 84 3.30 1.39 22.99
N PHE A 85 2.26 1.59 23.81
CA PHE A 85 1.51 0.51 24.46
C PHE A 85 0.82 -0.40 23.46
N ALA A 86 0.18 0.17 22.43
CA ALA A 86 -0.50 -0.60 21.39
C ALA A 86 0.52 -1.34 20.52
N ALA A 87 1.63 -0.70 20.15
CA ALA A 87 2.72 -1.34 19.42
C ALA A 87 3.32 -2.53 20.18
N LEU A 88 3.56 -2.35 21.49
CA LEU A 88 4.04 -3.42 22.37
C LEU A 88 3.00 -4.54 22.51
N ALA A 89 1.72 -4.20 22.66
CA ALA A 89 0.64 -5.19 22.76
C ALA A 89 0.55 -6.02 21.47
N VAL A 90 0.56 -5.40 20.29
CA VAL A 90 0.58 -6.11 19.00
C VAL A 90 1.78 -7.04 18.91
N PHE A 91 2.97 -6.58 19.27
CA PHE A 91 4.18 -7.39 19.26
C PHE A 91 4.08 -8.61 20.19
N LEU A 92 3.60 -8.41 21.42
CA LEU A 92 3.40 -9.50 22.39
C LEU A 92 2.31 -10.49 21.95
N ILE A 93 1.24 -10.00 21.34
CA ILE A 93 0.18 -10.83 20.77
C ILE A 93 0.77 -11.70 19.64
N MET A 94 1.59 -11.13 18.75
CA MET A 94 2.23 -11.90 17.67
C MET A 94 3.15 -12.98 18.22
N ILE A 95 3.96 -12.67 19.25
CA ILE A 95 4.77 -13.70 19.94
C ILE A 95 3.85 -14.79 20.50
N GLY A 96 2.78 -14.42 21.19
CA GLY A 96 1.81 -15.36 21.76
C GLY A 96 1.20 -16.29 20.71
N VAL A 97 0.76 -15.74 19.57
CA VAL A 97 0.18 -16.51 18.45
C VAL A 97 1.20 -17.51 17.90
N VAL A 98 2.45 -17.09 17.68
CA VAL A 98 3.49 -17.97 17.14
C VAL A 98 3.86 -19.07 18.14
N LEU A 99 3.92 -18.75 19.44
CA LEU A 99 4.18 -19.74 20.47
C LEU A 99 3.02 -20.74 20.65
N LEU A 100 1.76 -20.29 20.52
CA LEU A 100 0.59 -21.16 20.52
C LEU A 100 0.62 -22.12 19.32
N TYR A 101 0.94 -21.62 18.14
CA TYR A 101 1.15 -22.44 16.94
C TYR A 101 2.31 -23.42 17.13
N SER A 102 3.43 -22.99 17.71
CA SER A 102 4.53 -23.90 18.04
C SER A 102 4.07 -25.02 18.98
N GLY A 103 3.23 -24.72 19.96
CA GLY A 103 2.66 -25.71 20.87
C GLY A 103 1.82 -26.78 20.14
N SER A 104 1.00 -26.37 19.17
CA SER A 104 0.21 -27.32 18.36
C SER A 104 1.11 -28.21 17.50
N VAL A 105 2.16 -27.65 16.91
CA VAL A 105 3.13 -28.37 16.08
C VAL A 105 3.93 -29.39 16.89
N VAL A 106 4.40 -29.02 18.09
CA VAL A 106 5.12 -29.95 18.99
C VAL A 106 4.18 -31.05 19.49
N SER A 107 2.92 -30.72 19.76
CA SER A 107 1.90 -31.70 20.15
C SER A 107 1.61 -32.70 19.02
N ALA A 108 1.52 -32.23 17.77
CA ALA A 108 1.36 -33.08 16.59
C ALA A 108 2.56 -34.02 16.40
N ALA A 109 3.80 -33.51 16.48
CA ALA A 109 5.01 -34.33 16.37
C ALA A 109 5.08 -35.42 17.46
N ARG A 110 4.60 -35.11 18.68
CA ARG A 110 4.51 -36.09 19.76
C ARG A 110 3.47 -37.18 19.47
N LYS A 111 2.36 -36.84 18.82
CA LYS A 111 1.33 -37.82 18.39
C LYS A 111 1.80 -38.71 17.25
N GLU A 112 2.69 -38.20 16.39
CA GLU A 112 3.32 -38.93 15.28
C GLU A 112 4.45 -39.88 15.75
N GLY A 113 4.75 -39.92 17.05
CA GLY A 113 5.72 -40.85 17.64
C GLY A 113 7.17 -40.36 17.64
N HIS A 114 7.43 -39.08 17.38
CA HIS A 114 8.79 -38.54 17.42
C HIS A 114 9.37 -38.47 18.84
N ASP A 115 10.69 -38.68 18.96
CA ASP A 115 11.42 -38.70 20.22
C ASP A 115 11.27 -37.40 21.05
N ALA A 116 11.36 -37.53 22.38
CA ALA A 116 11.32 -36.39 23.30
C ALA A 116 12.45 -35.37 23.05
N VAL A 117 13.61 -35.83 22.58
CA VAL A 117 14.75 -34.97 22.20
C VAL A 117 14.41 -34.13 20.96
N TYR A 118 13.74 -34.74 19.97
CA TYR A 118 13.27 -34.04 18.77
C TYR A 118 12.25 -32.96 19.13
N CYS A 119 11.25 -33.30 19.95
CA CYS A 119 10.24 -32.36 20.42
C CYS A 119 10.84 -31.19 21.22
N ARG A 120 11.84 -31.45 22.07
CA ARG A 120 12.52 -30.40 22.84
C ARG A 120 13.36 -29.48 21.96
N ARG A 121 14.09 -30.02 20.98
CA ARG A 121 14.81 -29.21 19.99
C ARG A 121 13.86 -28.35 19.16
N LEU A 122 12.73 -28.91 18.75
CA LEU A 122 11.71 -28.20 17.99
C LEU A 122 11.13 -27.01 18.77
N ARG A 123 10.76 -27.21 20.04
CA ARG A 123 10.28 -26.14 20.93
C ARG A 123 11.35 -25.06 21.16
N ASN A 124 12.59 -25.48 21.41
CA ASN A 124 13.70 -24.56 21.62
C ASN A 124 14.01 -23.72 20.38
N ALA A 125 13.78 -24.26 19.18
CA ALA A 125 13.95 -23.53 17.93
C ALA A 125 12.83 -22.54 17.65
N TYR A 126 11.58 -22.90 17.97
CA TYR A 126 10.43 -22.01 17.79
C TYR A 126 10.44 -20.81 18.75
N THR A 127 11.15 -20.90 19.89
CA THR A 127 11.21 -19.82 20.88
C THR A 127 11.92 -18.56 20.35
N PRO A 128 13.17 -18.60 19.84
CA PRO A 128 13.78 -17.47 19.16
C PRO A 128 13.11 -17.14 17.82
N TYR A 129 12.61 -18.15 17.10
CA TYR A 129 11.87 -17.92 15.86
C TYR A 129 10.59 -17.08 16.07
N ALA A 130 9.94 -17.20 17.22
CA ALA A 130 8.74 -16.41 17.55
C ALA A 130 9.03 -14.91 17.55
N PHE A 131 10.22 -14.48 17.96
CA PHE A 131 10.62 -13.07 17.89
C PHE A 131 10.84 -12.62 16.45
N TYR A 132 11.51 -13.42 15.63
CA TYR A 132 11.66 -13.15 14.20
C TYR A 132 10.30 -13.01 13.51
N ALA A 133 9.41 -13.98 13.69
CA ALA A 133 8.08 -13.97 13.10
C ALA A 133 7.25 -12.78 13.62
N ALA A 134 7.34 -12.45 14.90
CA ALA A 134 6.67 -11.29 15.46
C ALA A 134 7.17 -9.98 14.85
N ILE A 135 8.48 -9.82 14.62
CA ILE A 135 9.04 -8.64 13.94
C ILE A 135 8.52 -8.56 12.50
N LEU A 136 8.49 -9.67 11.76
CA LEU A 136 7.98 -9.72 10.39
C LEU A 136 6.50 -9.32 10.33
N PHE A 137 5.64 -9.94 11.13
CA PHE A 137 4.19 -9.66 11.12
C PHE A 137 3.84 -8.28 11.69
N ALA A 138 4.45 -7.90 12.82
CA ALA A 138 4.26 -6.56 13.38
C ALA A 138 4.79 -5.48 12.42
N GLY A 139 5.88 -5.74 11.70
CA GLY A 139 6.38 -4.87 10.64
C GLY A 139 5.38 -4.71 9.50
N GLY A 140 4.75 -5.81 9.05
CA GLY A 140 3.68 -5.75 8.05
C GLY A 140 2.47 -4.92 8.51
N ILE A 141 2.00 -5.14 9.74
CA ILE A 141 0.91 -4.34 10.35
C ILE A 141 1.32 -2.87 10.46
N MET A 142 2.57 -2.60 10.84
CA MET A 142 3.09 -1.24 10.93
C MET A 142 3.08 -0.53 9.57
N VAL A 143 3.44 -1.20 8.48
CA VAL A 143 3.37 -0.60 7.13
C VAL A 143 1.93 -0.26 6.75
N LEU A 144 0.97 -1.14 7.04
CA LEU A 144 -0.45 -0.87 6.79
C LEU A 144 -0.96 0.30 7.64
N ALA A 145 -0.58 0.35 8.92
CA ALA A 145 -0.92 1.45 9.80
C ALA A 145 -0.29 2.77 9.34
N LEU A 146 0.95 2.75 8.85
CA LEU A 146 1.62 3.92 8.29
C LEU A 146 0.84 4.48 7.09
N LEU A 147 0.45 3.62 6.14
CA LEU A 147 -0.36 4.02 4.99
C LEU A 147 -1.73 4.59 5.42
N ALA A 148 -2.36 4.01 6.44
CA ALA A 148 -3.65 4.50 6.95
C ALA A 148 -3.52 5.87 7.64
N VAL A 149 -2.44 6.10 8.39
CA VAL A 149 -2.18 7.38 9.05
C VAL A 149 -1.79 8.44 8.03
N GLU A 150 -0.97 8.10 7.03
CA GLU A 150 -0.64 8.98 5.90
C GLU A 150 -1.92 9.40 5.17
N PHE A 151 -2.76 8.43 4.81
CA PHE A 151 -4.03 8.70 4.15
C PHE A 151 -4.91 9.66 4.96
N ALA A 152 -4.98 9.49 6.28
CA ALA A 152 -5.73 10.37 7.17
C ALA A 152 -5.08 11.76 7.35
N HIS A 153 -3.75 11.85 7.21
CA HIS A 153 -3.02 13.12 7.22
C HIS A 153 -3.36 13.93 5.97
N ASP A 154 -3.22 13.32 4.80
CA ASP A 154 -3.45 13.97 3.51
C ASP A 154 -4.92 14.33 3.28
N GLN A 155 -5.85 13.53 3.83
CA GLN A 155 -7.27 13.87 3.80
C GLN A 155 -7.55 15.23 4.43
N ARG A 156 -6.82 15.63 5.49
CA ARG A 156 -7.01 16.96 6.10
C ARG A 156 -6.51 18.08 5.19
N ALA A 157 -5.42 17.85 4.47
CA ALA A 157 -4.92 18.79 3.46
C ALA A 157 -5.94 18.94 2.34
N PHE A 158 -6.50 17.82 1.86
CA PHE A 158 -7.59 17.82 0.88
C PHE A 158 -8.82 18.57 1.38
N ASP A 159 -9.28 18.31 2.61
CA ASP A 159 -10.45 18.99 3.18
C ASP A 159 -10.24 20.50 3.28
N THR A 160 -9.02 20.93 3.61
CA THR A 160 -8.64 22.35 3.63
C THR A 160 -8.69 22.95 2.23
N GLN A 161 -8.15 22.25 1.24
CA GLN A 161 -8.18 22.67 -0.16
C GLN A 161 -9.61 22.74 -0.72
N ALA A 162 -10.45 21.77 -0.37
CA ALA A 162 -11.86 21.75 -0.74
C ALA A 162 -12.63 22.97 -0.20
N GLN A 163 -12.26 23.47 1.00
CA GLN A 163 -12.82 24.71 1.54
C GLN A 163 -12.39 25.94 0.73
N ILE A 164 -11.13 25.98 0.27
CA ILE A 164 -10.63 27.08 -0.59
C ILE A 164 -11.41 27.12 -1.91
N VAL A 165 -11.59 25.97 -2.56
CA VAL A 165 -12.42 25.86 -3.79
C VAL A 165 -13.82 26.39 -3.53
N ARG A 166 -14.47 25.94 -2.45
CA ARG A 166 -15.82 26.42 -2.08
C ARG A 166 -15.87 27.93 -1.86
N GLN A 167 -14.90 28.50 -1.15
CA GLN A 167 -14.83 29.94 -0.91
C GLN A 167 -14.69 30.73 -2.22
N SER A 168 -13.90 30.24 -3.17
CA SER A 168 -13.74 30.87 -4.48
C SER A 168 -15.05 30.84 -5.29
N VAL A 169 -15.76 29.71 -5.27
CA VAL A 169 -17.07 29.63 -5.95
C VAL A 169 -18.12 30.51 -5.27
N ASP A 170 -18.14 30.58 -3.94
CA ASP A 170 -19.06 31.44 -3.20
C ASP A 170 -18.76 32.93 -3.47
N ALA A 171 -17.48 33.30 -3.60
CA ALA A 171 -17.07 34.64 -4.04
C ALA A 171 -17.53 34.93 -5.48
N ALA A 172 -17.48 33.95 -6.37
CA ALA A 172 -17.99 34.08 -7.74
C ALA A 172 -19.51 34.35 -7.76
N VAL A 173 -20.28 33.59 -6.97
CA VAL A 173 -21.74 33.78 -6.84
C VAL A 173 -22.05 35.15 -6.24
N ALA A 174 -21.31 35.58 -5.22
CA ALA A 174 -21.47 36.91 -4.62
C ALA A 174 -21.13 38.03 -5.62
N ALA A 175 -20.06 37.88 -6.42
CA ALA A 175 -19.67 38.84 -7.44
C ALA A 175 -20.73 38.94 -8.55
N ALA A 176 -21.25 37.82 -9.03
CA ALA A 176 -22.31 37.77 -10.04
C ALA A 176 -23.63 38.43 -9.58
N ARG A 177 -23.89 38.45 -8.27
CA ARG A 177 -25.06 39.10 -7.65
C ARG A 177 -24.80 40.52 -7.16
N SER A 178 -23.59 41.05 -7.35
CA SER A 178 -23.22 42.35 -6.82
C SER A 178 -24.02 43.47 -7.52
N PRO A 179 -24.57 44.44 -6.77
CA PRO A 179 -25.24 45.59 -7.37
C PRO A 179 -24.22 46.46 -8.12
N GLY A 180 -24.49 46.80 -9.38
CA GLY A 180 -23.59 47.57 -10.23
C GLY A 180 -23.70 47.21 -11.71
N ASP A 181 -22.63 47.46 -12.47
CA ASP A 181 -22.54 47.02 -13.87
C ASP A 181 -22.55 45.48 -13.95
N ALA A 182 -23.59 44.94 -14.55
CA ALA A 182 -23.80 43.51 -14.72
C ALA A 182 -22.69 42.84 -15.56
N MET A 183 -22.06 43.58 -16.49
CA MET A 183 -20.93 43.07 -17.27
C MET A 183 -19.68 42.91 -16.40
N GLU A 184 -19.39 43.89 -15.55
CA GLU A 184 -18.24 43.85 -14.65
C GLU A 184 -18.44 42.86 -13.49
N ALA A 185 -19.68 42.68 -13.01
CA ALA A 185 -20.06 41.62 -12.09
C ALA A 185 -19.83 40.22 -12.71
N ALA A 186 -20.26 40.00 -13.95
CA ALA A 186 -20.05 38.75 -14.66
C ALA A 186 -18.57 38.44 -14.90
N ARG A 187 -17.76 39.45 -15.26
CA ARG A 187 -16.30 39.30 -15.41
C ARG A 187 -15.62 38.89 -14.11
N ARG A 188 -15.92 39.59 -13.01
CA ARG A 188 -15.36 39.26 -11.69
C ARG A 188 -15.79 37.87 -11.22
N GLY A 189 -17.06 37.52 -11.44
CA GLY A 189 -17.57 36.18 -11.16
C GLY A 189 -16.78 35.11 -11.92
N LEU A 190 -16.55 35.31 -13.21
CA LEU A 190 -15.79 34.38 -14.05
C LEU A 190 -14.34 34.22 -13.57
N THR A 191 -13.66 35.30 -13.17
CA THR A 191 -12.30 35.22 -12.61
C THR A 191 -12.23 34.31 -11.37
N TYR A 192 -13.15 34.47 -10.42
CA TYR A 192 -13.20 33.60 -9.25
C TYR A 192 -13.54 32.13 -9.59
N LEU A 193 -14.29 31.90 -10.67
CA LEU A 193 -14.52 30.54 -11.18
C LEU A 193 -13.26 29.93 -11.80
N GLU A 194 -12.48 30.72 -12.53
CA GLU A 194 -11.19 30.26 -13.07
C GLU A 194 -10.20 29.91 -11.97
N ASP A 195 -10.14 30.74 -10.92
CA ASP A 195 -9.35 30.44 -9.72
C ASP A 195 -9.83 29.14 -9.06
N ALA A 196 -11.16 28.96 -8.89
CA ALA A 196 -11.71 27.73 -8.33
C ALA A 196 -11.35 26.48 -9.14
N VAL A 197 -11.38 26.56 -10.47
CA VAL A 197 -10.95 25.47 -11.36
C VAL A 197 -9.45 25.19 -11.22
N GLY A 198 -8.62 26.23 -11.08
CA GLY A 198 -7.20 26.09 -10.77
C GLY A 198 -6.96 25.38 -9.44
N GLU A 199 -7.69 25.75 -8.40
CA GLU A 199 -7.59 25.14 -7.07
C GLU A 199 -8.09 23.68 -7.03
N ILE A 200 -8.98 23.29 -7.96
CA ILE A 200 -9.37 21.88 -8.18
C ILE A 200 -8.19 21.09 -8.76
N ALA A 201 -7.39 21.66 -9.65
CA ALA A 201 -6.17 21.01 -10.14
C ALA A 201 -5.13 20.81 -9.01
N VAL A 202 -5.01 21.78 -8.10
CA VAL A 202 -4.19 21.61 -6.88
C VAL A 202 -4.73 20.47 -6.01
N SER A 203 -6.05 20.38 -5.85
CA SER A 203 -6.71 19.28 -5.12
C SER A 203 -6.41 17.91 -5.74
N GLN A 204 -6.32 17.83 -7.07
CA GLN A 204 -5.94 16.60 -7.78
C GLN A 204 -4.50 16.18 -7.47
N ASN A 205 -3.56 17.13 -7.41
CA ASN A 205 -2.17 16.83 -7.04
C ASN A 205 -2.09 16.27 -5.61
N ILE A 206 -2.82 16.85 -4.65
CA ILE A 206 -2.88 16.33 -3.27
C ILE A 206 -3.40 14.88 -3.25
N LEU A 207 -4.44 14.58 -4.02
CA LEU A 207 -4.97 13.22 -4.13
C LEU A 207 -3.99 12.24 -4.80
N GLN A 208 -3.24 12.72 -5.79
CA GLN A 208 -2.19 11.93 -6.43
C GLN A 208 -1.08 11.60 -5.44
N ASP A 209 -0.62 12.58 -4.66
CA ASP A 209 0.41 12.42 -3.63
C ASP A 209 -0.06 11.44 -2.54
N GLN A 210 -1.31 11.54 -2.10
CA GLN A 210 -1.94 10.61 -1.14
C GLN A 210 -1.96 9.16 -1.64
N MET A 211 -2.20 8.95 -2.94
CA MET A 211 -2.28 7.61 -3.54
C MET A 211 -0.90 7.02 -3.88
N ASN A 212 0.13 7.85 -4.02
CA ASN A 212 1.45 7.44 -4.47
C ASN A 212 2.10 6.39 -3.53
N PRO A 213 2.11 6.55 -2.19
CA PRO A 213 2.63 5.52 -1.27
C PRO A 213 1.91 4.18 -1.38
N VAL A 214 0.59 4.20 -1.60
CA VAL A 214 -0.24 2.99 -1.75
C VAL A 214 0.13 2.26 -3.04
N PHE A 215 0.31 2.98 -4.14
CA PHE A 215 0.73 2.38 -5.41
C PHE A 215 2.16 1.82 -5.33
N ILE A 216 3.09 2.55 -4.70
CA ILE A 216 4.47 2.08 -4.52
C ILE A 216 4.50 0.84 -3.64
N PHE A 217 3.74 0.82 -2.53
CA PHE A 217 3.59 -0.35 -1.69
C PHE A 217 3.12 -1.57 -2.50
N ALA A 218 2.10 -1.41 -3.34
CA ALA A 218 1.62 -2.48 -4.21
C ALA A 218 2.66 -2.91 -5.24
N ALA A 219 3.37 -1.96 -5.89
CA ALA A 219 4.43 -2.26 -6.84
C ALA A 219 5.56 -3.09 -6.21
N VAL A 220 5.95 -2.78 -4.97
CA VAL A 220 6.98 -3.54 -4.26
C VAL A 220 6.47 -4.92 -3.84
N ILE A 221 5.21 -5.05 -3.41
CA ILE A 221 4.60 -6.36 -3.14
C ILE A 221 4.61 -7.23 -4.41
N PHE A 222 4.17 -6.68 -5.54
CA PHE A 222 4.21 -7.37 -6.81
C PHE A 222 5.63 -7.78 -7.19
N ALA A 223 6.63 -6.90 -7.01
CA ALA A 223 8.03 -7.22 -7.27
C ALA A 223 8.56 -8.35 -6.37
N VAL A 224 8.25 -8.34 -5.06
CA VAL A 224 8.60 -9.42 -4.14
C VAL A 224 7.93 -10.72 -4.56
N ASN A 225 6.65 -10.68 -4.95
CA ASN A 225 5.92 -11.85 -5.40
C ASN A 225 6.50 -12.44 -6.70
N ILE A 226 6.85 -11.58 -7.67
CA ILE A 226 7.55 -11.99 -8.89
C ILE A 226 8.88 -12.67 -8.56
N LEU A 227 9.67 -12.10 -7.64
CA LEU A 227 10.94 -12.69 -7.20
C LEU A 227 10.73 -14.07 -6.54
N ILE A 228 9.68 -14.23 -5.72
CA ILE A 228 9.35 -15.52 -5.10
C ILE A 228 8.98 -16.55 -6.17
N VAL A 229 8.09 -16.20 -7.09
CA VAL A 229 7.59 -17.11 -8.14
C VAL A 229 8.69 -17.51 -9.12
N LEU A 230 9.54 -16.57 -9.52
CA LEU A 230 10.63 -16.83 -10.47
C LEU A 230 11.86 -17.48 -9.84
N SER A 231 12.00 -17.45 -8.52
CA SER A 231 13.15 -18.03 -7.83
C SER A 231 12.95 -19.52 -7.50
N PRO A 232 14.03 -20.31 -7.39
CA PRO A 232 13.98 -21.68 -6.89
C PRO A 232 13.49 -21.78 -5.43
N ILE A 233 13.32 -20.64 -4.74
CA ILE A 233 12.81 -20.56 -3.37
C ILE A 233 11.35 -21.04 -3.30
N ARG A 234 10.60 -21.04 -4.42
CA ARG A 234 9.27 -21.68 -4.48
C ARG A 234 9.28 -23.14 -3.99
N GLN A 235 10.38 -23.88 -4.16
CA GLN A 235 10.53 -25.27 -3.70
C GLN A 235 10.90 -25.39 -2.21
N ALA A 236 11.33 -24.30 -1.57
CA ALA A 236 11.64 -24.20 -0.14
C ALA A 236 10.39 -24.08 0.71
N PHE A 237 9.42 -23.36 0.17
CA PHE A 237 8.21 -23.07 0.85
C PHE A 237 7.19 -24.17 0.51
N MET A 238 6.63 -24.77 1.55
CA MET A 238 5.44 -25.62 1.44
C MET A 238 4.37 -24.89 0.62
N GLN A 239 3.49 -25.64 -0.05
CA GLN A 239 2.38 -25.16 -0.90
C GLN A 239 1.67 -23.88 -0.36
N GLY A 240 1.59 -23.74 0.97
CA GLY A 240 1.10 -22.55 1.66
C GLY A 240 1.80 -21.19 1.39
N ALA A 241 3.05 -21.12 0.88
CA ALA A 241 3.62 -19.82 0.50
C ALA A 241 3.16 -19.34 -0.89
N VAL A 242 2.82 -20.27 -1.79
CA VAL A 242 2.16 -19.90 -3.05
C VAL A 242 0.78 -19.31 -2.72
N ASP A 243 0.05 -19.95 -1.81
CA ASP A 243 -1.24 -19.43 -1.31
C ASP A 243 -1.06 -18.09 -0.60
N ALA A 244 -0.02 -17.92 0.23
CA ALA A 244 0.29 -16.64 0.89
C ALA A 244 0.61 -15.52 -0.12
N THR A 245 1.23 -15.85 -1.26
CA THR A 245 1.54 -14.91 -2.34
C THR A 245 0.25 -14.41 -3.00
N HIS A 246 -0.71 -15.30 -3.25
CA HIS A 246 -2.03 -14.92 -3.77
C HIS A 246 -2.85 -14.12 -2.77
N VAL A 247 -2.82 -14.49 -1.49
CA VAL A 247 -3.53 -13.76 -0.42
C VAL A 247 -2.94 -12.35 -0.24
N THR A 248 -1.62 -12.22 -0.18
CA THR A 248 -0.96 -10.90 -0.05
C THR A 248 -1.17 -10.02 -1.28
N THR A 249 -1.10 -10.60 -2.49
CA THR A 249 -1.49 -9.92 -3.73
C THR A 249 -2.93 -9.43 -3.67
N GLY A 250 -3.86 -10.30 -3.24
CA GLY A 250 -5.27 -9.96 -3.09
C GLY A 250 -5.50 -8.83 -2.09
N ILE A 251 -4.80 -8.85 -0.94
CA ILE A 251 -4.84 -7.77 0.06
C ILE A 251 -4.33 -6.46 -0.53
N ALA A 252 -3.21 -6.48 -1.28
CA ALA A 252 -2.65 -5.28 -1.90
C ALA A 252 -3.62 -4.67 -2.94
N ILE A 253 -4.21 -5.50 -3.80
CA ILE A 253 -5.19 -5.06 -4.79
C ILE A 253 -6.45 -4.52 -4.10
N ALA A 254 -6.97 -5.22 -3.09
CA ALA A 254 -8.12 -4.76 -2.32
C ALA A 254 -7.84 -3.43 -1.62
N GLY A 255 -6.63 -3.25 -1.07
CA GLY A 255 -6.17 -2.01 -0.45
C GLY A 255 -6.16 -0.84 -1.44
N ILE A 256 -5.58 -1.02 -2.63
CA ILE A 256 -5.60 0.00 -3.70
C ILE A 256 -7.03 0.35 -4.09
N LEU A 257 -7.89 -0.65 -4.30
CA LEU A 257 -9.26 -0.43 -4.71
C LEU A 257 -10.04 0.33 -3.64
N ILE A 258 -9.96 -0.09 -2.38
CA ILE A 258 -10.63 0.59 -1.26
C ILE A 258 -10.14 2.02 -1.13
N ALA A 259 -8.82 2.25 -1.11
CA ALA A 259 -8.25 3.60 -1.00
C ALA A 259 -8.69 4.50 -2.18
N GLY A 260 -8.64 3.99 -3.41
CA GLY A 260 -9.09 4.71 -4.60
C GLY A 260 -10.60 5.02 -4.57
N PHE A 261 -11.42 4.06 -4.17
CA PHE A 261 -12.87 4.24 -4.03
C PHE A 261 -13.22 5.24 -2.93
N MET A 262 -12.55 5.16 -1.79
CA MET A 262 -12.75 6.12 -0.70
C MET A 262 -12.39 7.54 -1.14
N SER A 263 -11.22 7.72 -1.75
CA SER A 263 -10.75 9.02 -2.24
C SER A 263 -11.71 9.62 -3.28
N TYR A 264 -12.24 8.79 -4.18
CA TYR A 264 -13.20 9.23 -5.18
C TYR A 264 -14.55 9.62 -4.57
N PHE A 265 -15.19 8.70 -3.83
CA PHE A 265 -16.58 8.87 -3.39
C PHE A 265 -16.73 9.78 -2.17
N MET A 266 -15.76 9.76 -1.24
CA MET A 266 -15.85 10.56 -0.03
C MET A 266 -15.31 11.97 -0.20
N SER A 267 -14.36 12.17 -1.13
CA SER A 267 -13.63 13.43 -1.23
C SER A 267 -13.86 14.10 -2.60
N TYR A 268 -13.29 13.52 -3.66
CA TYR A 268 -13.19 14.17 -4.96
C TYR A 268 -14.54 14.44 -5.66
N ALA A 269 -15.40 13.42 -5.74
CA ALA A 269 -16.67 13.52 -6.46
C ALA A 269 -17.62 14.54 -5.80
N GLN A 270 -17.58 14.65 -4.47
CA GLN A 270 -18.41 15.61 -3.73
C GLN A 270 -17.98 17.05 -4.00
N VAL A 271 -16.67 17.33 -4.01
CA VAL A 271 -16.14 18.67 -4.29
C VAL A 271 -16.54 19.13 -5.70
N ILE A 272 -16.37 18.30 -6.72
CA ILE A 272 -16.74 18.67 -8.10
C ILE A 272 -18.25 18.83 -8.25
N GLN A 273 -19.06 17.97 -7.63
CA GLN A 273 -20.51 18.08 -7.68
C GLN A 273 -21.03 19.37 -7.04
N ASP A 274 -20.52 19.70 -5.83
CA ASP A 274 -20.88 20.92 -5.11
C ASP A 274 -20.42 22.17 -5.90
N THR A 275 -19.21 22.12 -6.48
CA THR A 275 -18.69 23.18 -7.35
C THR A 275 -19.60 23.40 -8.55
N LEU A 276 -19.93 22.35 -9.31
CA LEU A 276 -20.80 22.45 -10.49
C LEU A 276 -22.18 23.00 -10.15
N ALA A 277 -22.78 22.55 -9.04
CA ALA A 277 -24.09 23.02 -8.59
C ALA A 277 -24.07 24.51 -8.22
N ARG A 278 -22.99 24.99 -7.59
CA ARG A 278 -22.84 26.40 -7.21
C ARG A 278 -22.45 27.30 -8.38
N MET A 279 -21.66 26.78 -9.34
CA MET A 279 -21.30 27.49 -10.57
C MET A 279 -22.52 27.90 -11.38
N GLU A 280 -23.58 27.07 -11.39
CA GLU A 280 -24.84 27.40 -12.05
C GLU A 280 -25.44 28.72 -11.54
N ALA A 281 -25.28 29.01 -10.25
CA ALA A 281 -25.75 30.26 -9.66
C ALA A 281 -24.93 31.50 -10.06
N ALA A 282 -23.76 31.31 -10.67
CA ALA A 282 -22.88 32.35 -11.22
C ALA A 282 -22.89 32.39 -12.76
N HIS A 283 -23.83 31.68 -13.41
CA HIS A 283 -23.94 31.63 -14.86
C HIS A 283 -24.14 33.05 -15.47
N PRO A 284 -23.34 33.45 -16.48
CA PRO A 284 -23.52 34.73 -17.16
C PRO A 284 -24.89 34.81 -17.83
N SER A 285 -25.66 35.88 -17.59
CA SER A 285 -26.98 36.03 -18.20
C SER A 285 -26.88 36.21 -19.72
N ALA A 286 -27.70 35.47 -20.49
CA ALA A 286 -27.74 35.55 -21.94
C ALA A 286 -28.04 36.96 -22.48
N GLU A 287 -28.75 37.77 -21.70
CA GLU A 287 -29.12 39.15 -22.03
C GLU A 287 -27.92 40.12 -22.11
N LEU A 288 -26.77 39.75 -21.54
CA LEU A 288 -25.54 40.57 -21.59
C LEU A 288 -24.87 40.56 -22.98
N GLY A 289 -25.22 39.61 -23.86
CA GLY A 289 -24.57 39.46 -25.17
C GLY A 289 -23.08 39.13 -25.11
N ALA A 290 -22.54 38.82 -23.92
CA ALA A 290 -21.13 38.53 -23.69
C ALA A 290 -20.78 37.09 -24.06
N TRP A 291 -20.72 36.81 -25.37
CA TRP A 291 -20.46 35.46 -25.88
C TRP A 291 -19.16 34.86 -25.34
N ASP A 292 -18.08 35.66 -25.25
CA ASP A 292 -16.78 35.20 -24.75
C ASP A 292 -16.85 34.69 -23.30
N LEU A 293 -17.63 35.37 -22.44
CA LEU A 293 -17.78 34.98 -21.03
C LEU A 293 -18.60 33.68 -20.90
N SER A 294 -19.67 33.56 -21.69
CA SER A 294 -20.49 32.33 -21.73
C SER A 294 -19.71 31.15 -22.30
N GLN A 295 -18.90 31.36 -23.34
CA GLN A 295 -18.04 30.33 -23.90
C GLN A 295 -17.04 29.82 -22.86
N ARG A 296 -16.36 30.73 -22.14
CA ARG A 296 -15.38 30.36 -21.12
C ARG A 296 -16.00 29.63 -19.94
N TYR A 297 -17.17 30.08 -19.47
CA TYR A 297 -17.96 29.38 -18.46
C TYR A 297 -18.27 27.93 -18.90
N ASN A 298 -18.77 27.77 -20.12
CA ASN A 298 -19.13 26.45 -20.66
C ASN A 298 -17.91 25.53 -20.80
N GLN A 299 -16.73 26.07 -21.17
CA GLN A 299 -15.48 25.30 -21.18
C GLN A 299 -15.15 24.74 -19.80
N MET A 300 -15.20 25.58 -18.75
CA MET A 300 -14.94 25.15 -17.38
C MET A 300 -15.92 24.07 -16.91
N VAL A 301 -17.21 24.23 -17.21
CA VAL A 301 -18.23 23.21 -16.86
C VAL A 301 -17.98 21.89 -17.57
N VAL A 302 -17.56 21.91 -18.84
CA VAL A 302 -17.22 20.70 -19.59
C VAL A 302 -15.96 20.03 -19.03
N GLU A 303 -14.93 20.80 -18.71
CA GLU A 303 -13.70 20.30 -18.09
C GLU A 303 -13.98 19.64 -16.73
N LEU A 304 -14.75 20.30 -15.87
CA LEU A 304 -15.16 19.74 -14.57
C LEU A 304 -16.05 18.50 -14.72
N ASN A 305 -16.96 18.46 -15.69
CA ASN A 305 -17.77 17.26 -15.93
C ASN A 305 -16.93 16.08 -16.45
N ARG A 306 -15.89 16.35 -17.25
CA ARG A 306 -14.95 15.30 -17.68
C ARG A 306 -14.11 14.80 -16.52
N SER A 307 -13.61 15.71 -15.68
CA SER A 307 -12.78 15.36 -14.52
C SER A 307 -13.56 14.64 -13.43
N LYS A 308 -14.87 14.90 -13.29
CA LYS A 308 -15.79 14.21 -12.37
C LYS A 308 -15.88 12.71 -12.60
N ASN A 309 -15.78 12.24 -13.85
CA ASN A 309 -15.96 10.82 -14.17
C ASN A 309 -14.84 9.95 -13.59
N LEU A 310 -15.12 8.70 -13.25
CA LEU A 310 -14.13 7.74 -12.73
C LEU A 310 -12.88 7.63 -13.61
N LEU A 311 -13.05 7.67 -14.93
CA LEU A 311 -11.92 7.64 -15.86
C LEU A 311 -11.08 8.92 -15.80
N GLY A 312 -11.72 10.09 -15.65
CA GLY A 312 -11.04 11.36 -15.47
C GLY A 312 -10.30 11.43 -14.13
N PHE A 313 -10.94 10.92 -13.07
CA PHE A 313 -10.29 10.74 -11.76
C PHE A 313 -9.10 9.79 -11.83
N ALA A 314 -9.24 8.62 -12.47
CA ALA A 314 -8.16 7.66 -12.63
C ALA A 314 -6.95 8.24 -13.39
N GLN A 315 -7.20 9.11 -14.38
CA GLN A 315 -6.15 9.86 -15.05
C GLN A 315 -5.52 10.93 -14.15
N ALA A 316 -6.32 11.61 -13.34
CA ALA A 316 -5.85 12.67 -12.45
C ALA A 316 -5.00 12.15 -11.28
N ILE A 317 -5.33 10.97 -10.73
CA ILE A 317 -4.52 10.31 -9.69
C ILE A 317 -3.36 9.49 -10.26
N GLY A 318 -3.28 9.38 -11.59
CA GLY A 318 -2.33 8.56 -12.30
C GLY A 318 -0.93 9.16 -12.30
N GLY A 319 -0.18 8.98 -11.21
CA GLY A 319 1.23 9.39 -11.08
C GLY A 319 2.25 8.28 -11.38
N GLU A 320 3.52 8.58 -11.08
CA GLU A 320 4.65 7.64 -11.25
C GLU A 320 4.44 6.30 -10.50
N GLY A 321 3.94 6.34 -9.26
CA GLY A 321 3.64 5.14 -8.48
C GLY A 321 2.58 4.26 -9.14
N SER A 322 1.54 4.86 -9.73
CA SER A 322 0.46 4.13 -10.40
C SER A 322 0.97 3.38 -11.64
N GLY A 323 1.87 4.01 -12.41
CA GLY A 323 2.55 3.41 -13.55
C GLY A 323 3.43 2.23 -13.14
N LEU A 324 4.21 2.37 -12.05
CA LEU A 324 5.02 1.29 -11.50
C LEU A 324 4.17 0.10 -11.03
N ALA A 325 3.06 0.37 -10.34
CA ALA A 325 2.14 -0.66 -9.86
C ALA A 325 1.49 -1.43 -11.02
N LEU A 326 1.02 -0.73 -12.05
CA LEU A 326 0.45 -1.33 -13.26
C LEU A 326 1.47 -2.18 -14.01
N PHE A 327 2.70 -1.67 -14.16
CA PHE A 327 3.78 -2.39 -14.81
C PHE A 327 4.14 -3.68 -14.05
N ALA A 328 4.30 -3.59 -12.73
CA ALA A 328 4.58 -4.75 -11.88
C ALA A 328 3.43 -5.78 -11.91
N ALA A 329 2.18 -5.33 -11.86
CA ALA A 329 1.01 -6.20 -11.98
C ALA A 329 0.98 -6.93 -13.34
N ALA A 330 1.28 -6.23 -14.45
CA ALA A 330 1.33 -6.81 -15.77
C ALA A 330 2.43 -7.89 -15.91
N ILE A 331 3.61 -7.64 -15.31
CA ILE A 331 4.67 -8.65 -15.25
C ILE A 331 4.21 -9.86 -14.43
N GLN A 332 3.66 -9.65 -13.23
CA GLN A 332 3.21 -10.75 -12.38
C GLN A 332 2.16 -11.61 -13.09
N PHE A 333 1.17 -10.98 -13.73
CA PHE A 333 0.17 -11.67 -14.52
C PHE A 333 0.74 -12.49 -15.68
N THR A 334 1.80 -11.99 -16.31
CA THR A 334 2.50 -12.71 -17.39
C THR A 334 3.31 -13.89 -16.84
N VAL A 335 3.96 -13.71 -15.70
CA VAL A 335 4.77 -14.74 -15.02
C VAL A 335 3.88 -15.89 -14.53
N ASP A 336 2.72 -15.59 -13.94
CA ASP A 336 1.77 -16.60 -13.44
C ASP A 336 1.23 -17.52 -14.56
N ARG A 337 1.30 -17.08 -15.82
CA ARG A 337 0.90 -17.87 -17.00
C ARG A 337 2.01 -18.72 -17.60
N ILE A 338 3.25 -18.65 -17.11
CA ILE A 338 4.34 -19.49 -17.61
C ILE A 338 4.21 -20.87 -16.95
N PRO A 339 3.84 -21.94 -17.69
CA PRO A 339 3.67 -23.27 -17.11
C PRO A 339 5.00 -23.75 -16.53
N SER A 340 4.93 -24.31 -15.33
CA SER A 340 6.08 -24.80 -14.61
C SER A 340 6.75 -25.95 -15.40
N LYS A 341 8.07 -26.14 -15.20
CA LYS A 341 8.80 -27.26 -15.83
C LYS A 341 8.23 -28.65 -15.46
N GLU A 342 7.46 -28.74 -14.39
CA GLU A 342 6.81 -29.98 -13.94
C GLU A 342 5.48 -30.22 -14.68
N GLU A 343 4.67 -29.18 -14.93
CA GLU A 343 3.46 -29.28 -15.75
C GLU A 343 3.78 -29.61 -17.22
N ARG A 344 4.83 -29.01 -17.79
CA ARG A 344 5.29 -29.34 -19.15
C ARG A 344 5.81 -30.77 -19.30
N LYS A 345 6.15 -31.45 -18.21
CA LYS A 345 6.56 -32.87 -18.20
C LYS A 345 5.38 -33.81 -17.94
N ALA A 346 4.28 -33.31 -17.38
CA ALA A 346 3.05 -34.08 -17.21
C ALA A 346 2.17 -34.07 -18.48
N GLU A 347 2.37 -33.08 -19.35
CA GLU A 347 1.66 -32.93 -20.64
C GLU A 347 2.42 -33.54 -21.84
N ALA A 348 3.64 -34.05 -21.65
CA ALA A 348 4.49 -34.66 -22.69
C ALA A 348 4.69 -36.16 -22.46
#